data_AF-A0A1Q7NMZ5-F1
#
_entry.id   AF-A0A1Q7NMZ5-F1
#
_cell.length_a   1.000
_cell.length_b   1.000
_cell.length_c   1.000
_cell.angle_alpha   90.00
_cell.angle_beta   90.00
_cell.angle_gamma   90.00
#
_symmetry.space_group_name_H-M   'P 1'
#
loop_
_entity.id
_entity.type
_entity.pdbx_description
1 polymer ?
#
loop_
_entity_poly.entity_id
_entity_poly.type
_entity_poly.pdbx_seq_one_letter_code
_entity_poly.pdbx_strand_id
1 'polypeptide(L)'
;MGKINFGRVLLGGLAAGIIMTIGEYLLNDFVLRSQMKDYFAAHKFPTPGGSFMVIAIAATVVLGIALVLLYAMIRPRFGPGPKTAIIAALTAWFLVFLYNNVIGVALGFVPVNMLAIAFGWELVEYLVAGLVGAWLYKEV
;
A
#
# COMPACT_ATOMS: atom_id res chain seq x y z
N MET A 1 4.16 1.26 -28.78
CA MET A 1 3.87 1.37 -27.33
C MET A 1 2.36 1.49 -27.19
N GLY A 2 1.68 0.55 -26.53
CA GLY A 2 0.24 0.66 -26.28
C GLY A 2 -0.05 1.91 -25.45
N LYS A 3 -1.14 2.63 -25.74
CA LYS A 3 -1.57 3.77 -24.91
C LYS A 3 -2.03 3.24 -23.55
N ILE A 4 -1.68 3.94 -22.47
CA ILE A 4 -2.20 3.63 -21.14
C ILE A 4 -3.69 3.96 -21.12
N ASN A 5 -4.52 2.97 -20.76
CA ASN A 5 -5.95 3.18 -20.57
C ASN A 5 -6.20 3.71 -19.14
N PHE A 6 -6.24 5.04 -18.99
CA PHE A 6 -6.43 5.67 -17.67
C PHE A 6 -7.77 5.31 -17.01
N GLY A 7 -8.83 5.05 -17.78
CA GLY A 7 -10.09 4.58 -17.21
C GLY A 7 -9.94 3.22 -16.51
N ARG A 8 -9.16 2.32 -17.10
CA ARG A 8 -8.81 1.02 -16.52
C ARG A 8 -7.81 1.14 -15.37
N VAL A 9 -6.88 2.10 -15.43
CA VAL A 9 -6.00 2.42 -14.29
C VAL A 9 -6.83 2.88 -13.10
N LEU A 10 -7.78 3.79 -13.29
CA LEU A 10 -8.66 4.25 -12.22
C LEU A 10 -9.51 3.11 -11.67
N LEU A 11 -10.14 2.30 -12.53
CA LEU A 11 -10.97 1.18 -12.08
C LEU A 11 -10.18 0.17 -11.25
N GLY A 12 -9.04 -0.32 -11.78
CA GLY A 12 -8.19 -1.28 -11.06
C GLY A 12 -7.55 -0.65 -9.82
N GLY A 13 -7.17 0.62 -9.92
CA GLY A 13 -6.54 1.39 -8.87
C GLY A 13 -7.45 1.63 -7.68
N LEU A 14 -8.72 1.95 -7.91
CA LEU A 14 -9.73 2.07 -6.86
C LEU A 14 -9.95 0.73 -6.16
N ALA A 15 -10.03 -0.38 -6.90
CA ALA A 15 -10.16 -1.70 -6.30
C ALA A 15 -8.94 -2.06 -5.43
N ALA A 16 -7.72 -1.79 -5.93
CA ALA A 16 -6.49 -1.96 -5.17
C ALA A 16 -6.48 -1.08 -3.91
N GLY A 17 -6.86 0.19 -4.04
CA GLY A 17 -6.93 1.15 -2.94
C GLY A 17 -7.92 0.75 -1.86
N ILE A 18 -9.08 0.18 -2.23
CA ILE A 18 -10.06 -0.35 -1.27
C ILE A 18 -9.47 -1.53 -0.50
N ILE A 19 -8.79 -2.46 -1.19
CA ILE A 19 -8.13 -3.60 -0.54
C ILE A 19 -7.09 -3.11 0.48
N MET A 20 -6.24 -2.16 0.07
CA MET A 20 -5.22 -1.59 0.95
C MET A 20 -5.85 -0.86 2.14
N THR A 21 -6.91 -0.08 1.91
CA THR A 21 -7.63 0.61 3.00
C THR A 21 -8.20 -0.36 4.03
N ILE A 22 -8.78 -1.48 3.58
CA ILE A 22 -9.29 -2.51 4.48
C ILE A 22 -8.15 -3.17 5.25
N GLY A 23 -7.05 -3.49 4.57
CA GLY A 23 -5.89 -4.12 5.20
C GLY A 23 -5.21 -3.21 6.22
N GLU A 24 -5.03 -1.92 5.92
CA GLU A 24 -4.53 -0.90 6.85
C GLU A 24 -5.43 -0.73 8.08
N TYR A 25 -6.76 -0.72 7.88
CA TYR A 25 -7.71 -0.71 8.99
C TYR A 25 -7.54 -1.95 9.88
N LEU A 26 -7.45 -3.15 9.30
CA LEU A 26 -7.25 -4.39 10.06
C LEU A 26 -5.89 -4.41 10.77
N LEU A 27 -4.83 -3.95 10.10
CA LEU A 27 -3.50 -3.89 10.68
C LEU A 27 -3.48 -2.95 11.88
N ASN A 28 -3.92 -1.71 11.72
CA ASN A 28 -3.78 -0.68 12.74
C ASN A 28 -4.79 -0.83 13.88
N ASP A 29 -6.06 -1.14 13.56
CA ASP A 29 -7.12 -1.20 14.56
C ASP A 29 -7.29 -2.58 15.19
N PHE A 30 -6.68 -3.65 14.67
CA PHE A 30 -6.81 -4.98 15.28
C PHE A 30 -5.47 -5.59 15.61
N VAL A 31 -4.56 -5.68 14.64
CA VAL A 31 -3.28 -6.40 14.81
C VAL A 31 -2.28 -5.60 15.65
N LEU A 32 -2.15 -4.30 15.37
CA LEU A 32 -1.20 -3.38 16.02
C LEU A 32 -1.85 -2.51 17.09
N ARG A 33 -3.11 -2.77 17.48
CA ARG A 33 -3.88 -1.88 18.37
C ARG A 33 -3.14 -1.57 19.67
N SER A 34 -2.59 -2.59 20.34
CA SER A 34 -1.90 -2.40 21.63
C SER A 34 -0.58 -1.66 21.43
N GLN A 35 0.21 -2.06 20.44
CA GLN A 35 1.48 -1.43 20.11
C GLN A 35 1.27 0.04 19.76
N MET A 36 0.25 0.36 18.95
CA MET A 36 -0.08 1.74 18.55
C MET A 36 -0.52 2.58 19.74
N LYS A 37 -1.33 2.02 20.64
CA LYS A 37 -1.72 2.71 21.88
C LYS A 37 -0.50 3.05 22.73
N ASP A 38 0.42 2.11 22.91
CA ASP A 38 1.62 2.30 23.72
C ASP A 38 2.57 3.32 23.06
N TYR A 39 2.73 3.24 21.73
CA TYR A 39 3.55 4.16 20.96
C TYR A 39 3.03 5.61 21.04
N PHE A 40 1.71 5.80 20.90
CA PHE A 40 1.08 7.12 21.00
C PHE A 40 1.20 7.70 22.41
N ALA A 41 1.01 6.88 23.44
CA ALA A 41 1.16 7.30 24.83
C ALA A 41 2.62 7.71 25.14
N ALA A 42 3.60 6.91 24.71
CA ALA A 42 5.02 7.19 24.93
C ALA A 42 5.48 8.50 24.28
N HIS A 43 4.93 8.83 23.11
CA HIS A 43 5.28 10.03 22.34
C HIS A 43 4.32 11.21 22.55
N LYS A 44 3.30 11.05 23.41
CA LYS A 44 2.25 12.05 23.67
C LYS A 44 1.55 12.52 22.39
N PHE A 45 1.37 11.62 21.43
CA PHE A 45 0.63 11.92 20.21
C PHE A 45 -0.87 11.97 20.46
N PRO A 46 -1.60 12.87 19.77
CA PRO A 46 -3.05 12.88 19.85
C PRO A 46 -3.60 11.59 19.24
N THR A 47 -4.66 11.05 19.85
CA THR A 47 -5.38 9.92 19.26
C THR A 47 -5.87 10.30 17.86
N PRO A 48 -5.67 9.44 16.84
CA PRO A 48 -6.13 9.72 15.49
C PRO A 48 -7.66 9.93 15.48
N GLY A 49 -8.10 11.08 14.98
CA GLY A 49 -9.51 11.44 14.84
C GLY A 49 -10.03 11.22 13.42
N GLY A 50 -11.30 11.57 13.18
CA GLY A 50 -11.95 11.39 11.87
C GLY A 50 -11.24 12.08 10.70
N SER A 51 -10.59 13.23 10.93
CA SER A 51 -9.81 13.94 9.90
C SER A 51 -8.59 13.14 9.43
N PHE A 52 -7.89 12.45 10.33
CA PHE A 52 -6.78 11.57 9.98
C PHE A 52 -7.28 10.39 9.12
N MET A 53 -8.42 9.80 9.50
CA MET A 53 -8.99 8.68 8.76
C MET A 53 -9.31 9.04 7.31
N VAL A 54 -9.85 10.24 7.06
CA VAL A 54 -10.11 10.73 5.70
C VAL A 54 -8.81 10.87 4.91
N ILE A 55 -7.75 11.40 5.51
CA ILE A 55 -6.44 11.55 4.87
C ILE A 55 -5.84 10.17 4.56
N ALA A 56 -5.88 9.24 5.52
CA ALA A 56 -5.36 7.89 5.36
C ALA A 56 -6.05 7.15 4.21
N ILE A 57 -7.39 7.14 4.19
CA ILE A 57 -8.19 6.51 3.13
C ILE A 57 -7.89 7.16 1.76
N ALA A 58 -7.80 8.49 1.71
CA ALA A 58 -7.48 9.17 0.45
C ALA A 58 -6.08 8.80 -0.06
N ALA A 59 -5.09 8.75 0.84
CA ALA A 59 -3.72 8.42 0.51
C ALA A 59 -3.58 6.96 0.04
N THR A 60 -4.22 6.00 0.71
CA THR A 60 -4.21 4.57 0.32
C THR A 60 -4.90 4.35 -1.02
N VAL A 61 -6.00 5.08 -1.30
CA VAL A 61 -6.66 5.02 -2.62
C VAL A 61 -5.76 5.56 -3.72
N VAL A 62 -5.11 6.71 -3.50
CA VAL A 62 -4.14 7.27 -4.46
C VAL A 62 -2.98 6.31 -4.68
N LEU A 63 -2.50 5.64 -3.63
CA LEU A 63 -1.44 4.65 -3.71
C LEU A 63 -1.88 3.42 -4.53
N GLY A 64 -3.10 2.92 -4.35
CA GLY A 64 -3.66 1.85 -5.18
C GLY A 64 -3.73 2.23 -6.66
N ILE A 65 -4.12 3.47 -6.97
CA ILE A 65 -4.09 4.00 -8.35
C ILE A 65 -2.67 4.09 -8.89
N ALA A 66 -1.73 4.60 -8.10
CA ALA A 66 -0.32 4.67 -8.48
C ALA A 66 0.29 3.28 -8.72
N LEU A 67 -0.09 2.28 -7.92
CA LEU A 67 0.33 0.89 -8.09
C LEU A 67 -0.14 0.30 -9.42
N VAL A 68 -1.41 0.50 -9.79
CA VAL A 68 -1.94 0.02 -11.08
C VAL A 68 -1.38 0.82 -12.25
N LEU A 69 -1.13 2.12 -12.07
CA LEU A 69 -0.43 2.93 -13.07
C LEU A 69 1.00 2.41 -13.29
N LEU A 70 1.72 2.06 -12.22
CA LEU A 70 3.04 1.45 -12.30
C LEU A 70 2.99 0.14 -13.08
N TYR A 71 2.04 -0.74 -12.76
CA TYR A 71 1.80 -1.96 -13.54
C TYR A 71 1.59 -1.65 -15.04
N ALA A 72 0.73 -0.68 -15.38
CA ALA A 72 0.49 -0.27 -16.75
C ALA A 72 1.75 0.26 -17.46
N MET A 73 2.60 1.04 -16.76
CA MET A 73 3.84 1.60 -17.31
C MET A 73 4.91 0.54 -17.59
N ILE A 74 4.99 -0.50 -16.76
CA ILE A 74 6.01 -1.55 -16.89
C ILE A 74 5.54 -2.73 -17.76
N ARG A 75 4.22 -2.88 -17.96
CA ARG A 75 3.59 -3.92 -18.80
C ARG A 75 4.16 -4.04 -20.22
N PRO A 76 4.48 -2.96 -20.96
CA PRO A 76 5.09 -3.07 -22.28
C PRO A 76 6.46 -3.76 -22.31
N ARG A 77 7.18 -3.79 -21.18
CA ARG A 77 8.51 -4.40 -21.06
C ARG A 77 8.46 -5.83 -20.50
N PHE A 78 7.59 -6.07 -19.52
CA PHE A 78 7.50 -7.37 -18.83
C PHE A 78 6.36 -8.27 -19.33
N GLY A 79 5.51 -7.75 -20.21
CA GLY A 79 4.30 -8.42 -20.68
C GLY A 79 3.12 -8.33 -19.71
N PRO A 80 1.91 -8.72 -20.14
CA PRO A 80 0.74 -8.79 -19.27
C PRO A 80 0.82 -9.96 -18.28
N GLY A 81 0.17 -9.81 -17.12
CA GLY A 81 -0.14 -10.94 -16.24
C GLY A 81 0.40 -10.82 -14.81
N PRO A 82 0.23 -11.89 -14.01
CA PRO A 82 0.52 -11.89 -12.57
C PRO A 82 1.98 -11.55 -12.23
N LYS A 83 2.94 -11.99 -13.04
CA LYS A 83 4.36 -11.71 -12.82
C LYS A 83 4.63 -10.19 -12.81
N THR A 84 4.08 -9.47 -13.77
CA THR A 84 4.25 -8.02 -13.88
C THR A 84 3.54 -7.28 -12.75
N ALA A 85 2.36 -7.78 -12.33
CA ALA A 85 1.64 -7.24 -11.17
C ALA A 85 2.46 -7.40 -9.88
N ILE A 86 3.07 -8.56 -9.67
CA ILE A 86 3.97 -8.82 -8.54
C ILE A 86 5.18 -7.87 -8.57
N ILE A 87 5.80 -7.66 -9.74
CA ILE A 87 6.93 -6.72 -9.87
C ILE A 87 6.49 -5.30 -9.47
N ALA A 88 5.31 -4.83 -9.93
CA ALA A 88 4.79 -3.51 -9.57
C ALA A 88 4.51 -3.41 -8.06
N ALA A 89 3.86 -4.43 -7.47
CA ALA A 89 3.55 -4.49 -6.05
C ALA A 89 4.80 -4.49 -5.18
N LEU A 90 5.78 -5.34 -5.48
CA LEU A 90 7.05 -5.38 -4.76
C LEU A 90 7.83 -4.08 -4.89
N THR A 91 7.75 -3.42 -6.05
CA THR A 91 8.39 -2.12 -6.25
C THR A 91 7.74 -1.05 -5.39
N ALA A 92 6.40 -0.98 -5.38
CA ALA A 92 5.67 -0.02 -4.55
C ALA A 92 5.89 -0.29 -3.05
N TRP A 93 5.80 -1.55 -2.63
CA TRP A 93 6.05 -1.98 -1.25
C TRP A 93 7.48 -1.62 -0.80
N PHE A 94 8.48 -1.87 -1.66
CA PHE A 94 9.86 -1.53 -1.34
C PHE A 94 10.05 -0.01 -1.17
N LEU A 95 9.56 0.77 -2.15
CA LEU A 95 9.80 2.22 -2.20
C LEU A 95 9.00 3.01 -1.16
N VAL A 96 7.78 2.59 -0.87
CA VAL A 96 6.87 3.32 0.04
C VAL A 96 7.00 2.79 1.46
N PHE A 97 6.84 1.48 1.65
CA PHE A 97 6.80 0.88 2.97
C PHE A 97 8.21 0.58 3.50
N LEU A 98 8.97 -0.29 2.83
CA LEU A 98 10.22 -0.82 3.41
C LEU A 98 11.28 0.28 3.57
N TYR A 99 11.52 1.04 2.50
CA TYR A 99 12.52 2.11 2.51
C TYR A 99 12.25 3.14 3.63
N ASN A 100 11.00 3.59 3.75
CA ASN A 100 10.61 4.57 4.77
C ASN A 100 10.79 4.01 6.18
N ASN A 101 10.27 2.80 6.43
CA ASN A 101 10.29 2.22 7.78
C ASN A 101 11.70 1.82 8.24
N VAL A 102 12.58 1.37 7.34
CA VAL A 102 13.99 1.08 7.70
C VAL A 102 14.70 2.34 8.18
N ILE A 103 14.48 3.48 7.50
CA ILE A 103 15.01 4.77 7.95
C ILE A 103 14.36 5.20 9.26
N GLY A 104 13.05 5.03 9.39
CA GLY A 104 12.31 5.32 10.62
C GLY A 104 12.82 4.54 11.83
N VAL A 105 13.16 3.26 11.66
CA VAL A 105 13.81 2.44 12.70
C VAL A 105 15.20 2.98 13.03
N ALA A 106 16.02 3.28 12.02
CA ALA A 106 17.38 3.79 12.22
C ALA A 106 17.39 5.14 12.97
N LEU A 107 16.37 5.98 12.76
CA LEU A 107 16.19 7.26 13.45
C LEU A 107 15.48 7.12 14.81
N GLY A 108 15.01 5.93 15.19
CA GLY A 108 14.30 5.67 16.44
C GLY A 108 12.83 6.07 16.47
N PHE A 109 12.24 6.42 15.31
CA PHE A 109 10.82 6.79 15.20
C PHE A 109 9.91 5.57 15.08
N VAL A 110 10.37 4.46 14.49
CA VAL A 110 9.54 3.27 14.28
C VAL A 110 10.00 2.14 15.21
N PRO A 111 9.13 1.59 16.06
CA PRO A 111 9.46 0.41 16.87
C PRO A 111 9.73 -0.83 16.00
N VAL A 112 10.85 -1.52 16.26
CA VAL A 112 11.26 -2.71 15.48
C VAL A 112 10.23 -3.85 15.53
N ASN A 113 9.58 -4.03 16.68
CA ASN A 113 8.53 -5.03 16.86
C ASN A 113 7.28 -4.75 16.01
N MET A 114 6.91 -3.48 15.84
CA MET A 114 5.83 -3.08 14.92
C MET A 114 6.24 -3.35 13.48
N LEU A 115 7.45 -2.94 13.09
CA LEU A 115 7.95 -3.15 11.73
C LEU A 115 7.96 -4.64 11.36
N ALA A 116 8.37 -5.52 12.27
CA ALA A 116 8.41 -6.96 12.00
C ALA A 116 7.03 -7.53 11.66
N ILE A 117 5.98 -7.07 12.35
CA ILE A 117 4.59 -7.49 12.10
C ILE A 117 4.08 -6.87 10.80
N ALA A 118 4.25 -5.55 10.64
CA ALA A 118 3.80 -4.82 9.47
C ALA A 118 4.49 -5.30 8.18
N PHE A 119 5.76 -5.73 8.24
CA PHE A 119 6.51 -6.19 7.08
C PHE A 119 5.80 -7.31 6.32
N GLY A 120 5.38 -8.36 7.04
CA GLY A 120 4.68 -9.49 6.43
C GLY A 120 3.28 -9.11 5.97
N TRP A 121 2.57 -8.32 6.78
CA TRP A 121 1.22 -7.85 6.48
C TRP A 121 1.18 -7.03 5.19
N GLU A 122 1.97 -5.96 5.14
CA GLU A 122 2.06 -5.03 4.02
C GLU A 122 2.54 -5.72 2.75
N LEU A 123 3.46 -6.68 2.87
CA LEU A 123 3.91 -7.44 1.72
C LEU A 123 2.74 -8.21 1.08
N VAL A 124 1.95 -8.90 1.89
CA VAL A 124 0.77 -9.64 1.40
C VAL A 124 -0.27 -8.67 0.85
N GLU A 125 -0.53 -7.57 1.55
CA GLU A 125 -1.51 -6.58 1.15
C GLU A 125 -1.19 -5.98 -0.24
N TYR A 126 0.04 -5.49 -0.44
CA TYR A 126 0.47 -4.92 -1.73
C TYR A 126 0.39 -5.94 -2.85
N LEU A 127 0.75 -7.20 -2.59
CA LEU A 127 0.65 -8.28 -3.59
C LEU A 127 -0.80 -8.54 -3.98
N VAL A 128 -1.71 -8.67 -3.01
CA VAL A 128 -3.14 -8.88 -3.29
C VAL A 128 -3.74 -7.68 -4.03
N ALA A 129 -3.48 -6.46 -3.56
CA ALA A 129 -3.96 -5.23 -4.19
C ALA A 129 -3.44 -5.08 -5.62
N GLY A 130 -2.14 -5.36 -5.84
CA GLY A 130 -1.51 -5.32 -7.15
C GLY A 130 -2.08 -6.37 -8.12
N LEU A 131 -2.29 -7.60 -7.66
CA LEU A 131 -2.88 -8.67 -8.47
C LEU A 131 -4.33 -8.35 -8.87
N VAL A 132 -5.16 -7.88 -7.92
CA VAL A 132 -6.56 -7.52 -8.20
C VAL A 132 -6.64 -6.30 -9.12
N GLY A 133 -5.85 -5.25 -8.85
CA GLY A 133 -5.83 -4.06 -9.68
C GLY A 133 -5.34 -4.35 -11.10
N ALA A 134 -4.30 -5.17 -11.25
CA ALA A 134 -3.79 -5.61 -12.54
C ALA A 134 -4.79 -6.50 -13.31
N TRP A 135 -5.58 -7.32 -12.62
CA TRP A 135 -6.62 -8.15 -13.24
C TRP A 135 -7.74 -7.31 -13.87
N LEU A 136 -8.10 -6.18 -13.24
CA LEU A 136 -9.08 -5.23 -13.76
C LEU A 136 -8.52 -4.32 -14.86
N TYR A 137 -7.20 -4.21 -14.98
CA TYR A 137 -6.55 -3.40 -16.00
C TYR A 137 -6.48 -4.08 -17.36
N LYS A 138 -6.92 -3.38 -18.40
CA LYS A 138 -6.79 -3.77 -19.81
C LYS A 138 -6.33 -2.57 -20.63
N GLU A 139 -5.46 -2.77 -21.61
CA GLU A 139 -4.99 -1.69 -22.49
C GLU A 139 -6.05 -1.25 -23.51
N VAL A 140 -7.05 -2.11 -23.78
CA VAL A 140 -8.19 -1.85 -24.68
C VAL A 140 -9.47 -2.19 -23.94
#